data_AF-A0A090KXD1-F1
#
_entry.id   AF-A0A090KXD1-F1
#
_cell.length_a   1.000
_cell.length_b   1.000
_cell.length_c   1.000
_cell.angle_alpha   90.00
_cell.angle_beta   90.00
_cell.angle_gamma   90.00
#
_symmetry.space_group_name_H-M   'P 1'
#
loop_
_entity.id
_entity.type
_entity.pdbx_description
1 polymer ?
#
loop_
_entity_poly.entity_id
_entity_poly.type
_entity_poly.pdbx_seq_one_letter_code
_entity_poly.pdbx_strand_id
1 'polypeptide(L)'
;MYSKIVLFLAVVGVANACTDGKDNVVDVSDLSNDAYNAHFENTQARVYTSNGAPSCYKGEANLHLPGTLKLISGTVTVKKNMNLMNNVQAKLTLKKDSSIIGKICENGKSKNILIPNKDCTISLCNNALESPLCTLLEKAGTYDLSQIEKTLGISGTIALPALPGSFKGIIKGKWEIGVNIVSNGVSVANIKLPSNEQFIYAEE
;
A
#
# COMPACT_ATOMS: atom_id res chain seq x y z
N MET A 1 56.15 -32.30 -5.22
CA MET A 1 55.63 -31.48 -4.10
C MET A 1 54.50 -30.62 -4.65
N TYR A 2 53.25 -30.95 -4.34
CA TYR A 2 52.07 -30.22 -4.82
C TYR A 2 51.61 -29.25 -3.71
N SER A 3 51.88 -27.96 -3.89
CA SER A 3 51.33 -26.93 -3.02
C SER A 3 50.00 -26.46 -3.60
N LYS A 4 48.89 -26.92 -3.02
CA LYS A 4 47.54 -26.43 -3.35
C LYS A 4 47.24 -25.21 -2.48
N ILE A 5 47.35 -24.02 -3.05
CA ILE A 5 46.82 -22.80 -2.43
C ILE A 5 45.32 -22.77 -2.70
N VAL A 6 44.52 -22.97 -1.66
CA VAL A 6 43.07 -22.77 -1.68
C VAL A 6 42.80 -21.32 -1.30
N LEU A 7 42.43 -20.50 -2.28
CA LEU A 7 42.03 -19.11 -2.05
C LEU A 7 40.54 -19.10 -1.64
N PHE A 8 40.25 -18.90 -0.36
CA PHE A 8 38.90 -18.62 0.12
C PHE A 8 38.52 -17.19 -0.25
N LEU A 9 37.74 -17.02 -1.31
CA LEU A 9 37.04 -15.77 -1.61
C LEU A 9 35.86 -15.64 -0.64
N ALA A 10 36.04 -14.87 0.42
CA ALA A 10 34.95 -14.42 1.25
C ALA A 10 34.09 -13.44 0.45
N VAL A 11 32.94 -13.90 -0.05
CA VAL A 11 31.91 -13.01 -0.60
C VAL A 11 31.28 -12.28 0.60
N VAL A 12 31.78 -11.08 0.89
CA VAL A 12 31.13 -10.16 1.81
C VAL A 12 29.86 -9.70 1.11
N GLY A 13 28.73 -10.32 1.45
CA GLY A 13 27.43 -9.86 0.99
C GLY A 13 27.21 -8.44 1.52
N VAL A 14 27.30 -7.45 0.63
CA VAL A 14 26.95 -6.08 0.95
C VAL A 14 25.43 -6.09 1.18
N ALA A 15 25.02 -6.10 2.44
CA ALA A 15 23.64 -5.74 2.77
C ALA A 15 23.50 -4.28 2.35
N ASN A 16 22.87 -4.03 1.20
CA ASN A 16 22.54 -2.68 0.78
C ASN A 16 21.69 -2.05 1.90
N ALA A 17 22.28 -1.09 2.61
CA ALA A 17 21.59 -0.37 3.67
C ALA A 17 20.40 0.38 3.06
N CYS A 18 19.27 0.34 3.74
CA CYS A 18 18.06 1.02 3.31
C CYS A 18 18.24 2.53 3.34
N THR A 19 18.23 3.19 2.19
CA THR A 19 18.40 4.64 2.10
C THR A 19 17.02 5.31 2.10
N ASP A 20 16.72 6.05 3.17
CA ASP A 20 15.44 6.77 3.28
C ASP A 20 15.28 7.82 2.18
N GLY A 21 14.10 7.85 1.57
CA GLY A 21 13.77 8.72 0.45
C GLY A 21 14.32 8.26 -0.91
N LYS A 22 14.98 7.09 -0.96
CA LYS A 22 15.43 6.48 -2.20
C LYS A 22 14.88 5.06 -2.35
N ASP A 23 15.18 4.19 -1.40
CA ASP A 23 14.90 2.75 -1.52
C ASP A 23 13.53 2.37 -0.93
N ASN A 24 12.92 3.25 -0.12
CA ASN A 24 11.62 3.04 0.52
C ASN A 24 10.49 3.89 -0.10
N VAL A 25 10.66 4.35 -1.35
CA VAL A 25 9.68 5.19 -2.06
C VAL A 25 8.76 4.34 -2.93
N VAL A 26 7.48 4.65 -2.91
CA VAL A 26 6.44 3.99 -3.70
C VAL A 26 5.55 5.03 -4.38
N ASP A 27 5.22 4.78 -5.64
CA ASP A 27 4.22 5.58 -6.35
C ASP A 27 2.84 4.95 -6.20
N VAL A 28 1.82 5.80 -6.17
CA VAL A 28 0.40 5.42 -6.20
C VAL A 28 -0.20 5.95 -7.50
N SER A 29 -0.79 5.06 -8.30
CA SER A 29 -1.51 5.45 -9.51
C SER A 29 -3.01 5.30 -9.35
N ASP A 30 -3.75 6.26 -9.88
CA ASP A 30 -5.18 6.14 -10.12
C ASP A 30 -5.46 5.25 -11.35
N LEU A 31 -6.28 4.21 -11.15
CA LEU A 31 -6.73 3.27 -12.18
C LEU A 31 -8.17 3.58 -12.66
N SER A 32 -8.76 4.67 -12.20
CA SER A 32 -10.15 5.03 -12.51
C SER A 32 -10.35 5.54 -13.93
N ASN A 33 -9.29 6.00 -14.61
CA ASN A 33 -9.38 6.68 -15.91
C ASN A 33 -10.46 7.77 -15.90
N ASP A 34 -10.45 8.64 -14.88
CA ASP A 34 -11.44 9.70 -14.67
C ASP A 34 -12.88 9.26 -14.38
N ALA A 35 -13.15 7.96 -14.27
CA ALA A 35 -14.52 7.45 -14.11
C ALA A 35 -15.08 7.63 -12.70
N TYR A 36 -14.22 7.73 -11.68
CA TYR A 36 -14.64 7.80 -10.28
C TYR A 36 -14.61 9.22 -9.73
N ASN A 37 -15.05 9.42 -8.49
CA ASN A 37 -15.20 10.76 -7.92
C ASN A 37 -13.89 11.31 -7.34
N ALA A 38 -12.99 10.44 -6.89
CA ALA A 38 -11.70 10.79 -6.34
C ALA A 38 -10.55 10.28 -7.21
N HIS A 39 -9.59 11.16 -7.46
CA HIS A 39 -8.42 10.95 -8.31
C HIS A 39 -7.14 11.24 -7.56
N PHE A 40 -6.11 10.46 -7.86
CA PHE A 40 -4.78 10.55 -7.27
C PHE A 40 -3.76 10.78 -8.37
N GLU A 41 -3.09 11.91 -8.34
CA GLU A 41 -2.10 12.32 -9.34
C GLU A 41 -0.74 12.53 -8.67
N ASN A 42 0.34 12.09 -9.34
CA ASN A 42 1.72 12.28 -8.91
C ASN A 42 1.96 11.93 -7.43
N THR A 43 1.25 10.91 -6.95
CA THR A 43 1.20 10.55 -5.54
C THR A 43 2.36 9.64 -5.21
N GLN A 44 3.23 10.08 -4.30
CA GLN A 44 4.38 9.32 -3.81
C GLN A 44 4.33 9.21 -2.31
N ALA A 45 4.73 8.05 -1.79
CA ALA A 45 4.84 7.83 -0.37
C ALA A 45 6.14 7.10 -0.01
N ARG A 46 6.52 7.18 1.27
CA ARG A 46 7.58 6.39 1.87
C ARG A 46 6.98 5.34 2.79
N VAL A 47 7.52 4.14 2.75
CA VAL A 47 7.11 3.05 3.62
C VAL A 47 8.11 2.87 4.77
N TYR A 48 7.57 2.65 5.96
CA TYR A 48 8.31 2.46 7.19
C TYR A 48 7.73 1.31 8.00
N THR A 49 8.59 0.70 8.82
CA THR A 49 8.15 -0.28 9.82
C THR A 49 7.34 0.39 10.93
N SER A 50 6.72 -0.40 11.80
CA SER A 50 5.99 0.08 12.98
C SER A 50 6.85 0.90 13.96
N ASN A 51 8.17 0.70 13.94
CA ASN A 51 9.14 1.46 14.74
C ASN A 51 9.63 2.75 14.05
N GLY A 52 9.12 3.06 12.86
CA GLY A 52 9.50 4.26 12.09
C GLY A 52 10.80 4.14 11.31
N ALA A 53 11.40 2.95 11.19
CA ALA A 53 12.58 2.74 10.35
C ALA A 53 12.20 2.61 8.87
N PRO A 54 12.98 3.18 7.92
CA PRO A 54 12.71 3.05 6.49
C PRO A 54 12.70 1.57 6.09
N SER A 55 11.69 1.16 5.32
CA SER A 55 11.45 -0.24 5.01
C SER A 55 11.77 -0.54 3.55
N CYS A 56 12.74 -1.42 3.32
CA CYS A 56 13.08 -1.91 1.98
C CYS A 56 13.59 -3.35 2.03
N TYR A 57 13.52 -4.03 0.88
CA TYR A 57 14.03 -5.36 0.66
C TYR A 57 14.87 -5.36 -0.61
N LYS A 58 16.17 -5.66 -0.49
CA LYS A 58 17.13 -5.65 -1.62
C LYS A 58 17.19 -4.32 -2.39
N GLY A 59 16.97 -3.19 -1.70
CA GLY A 59 17.00 -1.85 -2.31
C GLY A 59 15.68 -1.41 -2.96
N GLU A 60 14.62 -2.22 -2.87
CA GLU A 60 13.26 -1.87 -3.31
C GLU A 60 12.35 -1.67 -2.10
N ALA A 61 11.30 -0.87 -2.22
CA ALA A 61 10.39 -0.58 -1.12
C ALA A 61 9.75 -1.86 -0.56
N ASN A 62 9.59 -1.91 0.76
CA ASN A 62 9.00 -3.05 1.47
C ASN A 62 7.84 -2.60 2.34
N LEU A 63 6.65 -3.12 2.05
CA LEU A 63 5.44 -2.87 2.81
C LEU A 63 5.41 -3.75 4.07
N HIS A 64 5.73 -3.16 5.22
CA HIS A 64 5.63 -3.84 6.51
C HIS A 64 4.22 -3.67 7.09
N LEU A 65 3.59 -4.77 7.54
CA LEU A 65 2.21 -4.79 8.01
C LEU A 65 2.13 -5.46 9.39
N PRO A 66 1.98 -4.71 10.50
CA PRO A 66 1.70 -3.28 10.56
C PRO A 66 2.93 -2.39 10.30
N GLY A 67 2.68 -1.20 9.81
CA GLY A 67 3.72 -0.23 9.48
C GLY A 67 3.14 1.16 9.26
N THR A 68 3.89 2.05 8.61
CA THR A 68 3.39 3.38 8.25
C THR A 68 3.74 3.75 6.82
N LEU A 69 2.86 4.53 6.21
CA LEU A 69 3.03 5.11 4.89
C LEU A 69 3.00 6.63 5.04
N LYS A 70 4.06 7.31 4.66
CA LYS A 70 4.17 8.77 4.73
C LYS A 70 4.12 9.38 3.34
N LEU A 71 3.10 10.18 3.07
CA LEU A 71 2.93 10.92 1.83
C LEU A 71 4.08 11.94 1.64
N ILE A 72 4.69 11.96 0.44
CA ILE A 72 5.79 12.87 0.07
C ILE A 72 5.29 13.94 -0.91
N SER A 73 4.41 13.54 -1.82
CA SER A 73 3.83 14.39 -2.85
C SER A 73 2.54 13.78 -3.34
N GLY A 74 1.75 14.58 -4.02
CA GLY A 74 0.54 14.13 -4.69
C GLY A 74 -0.55 15.17 -4.64
N THR A 75 -1.47 15.03 -5.58
CA THR A 75 -2.69 15.80 -5.65
C THR A 75 -3.86 14.84 -5.58
N VAL A 76 -4.79 15.10 -4.66
CA VAL A 76 -6.06 14.38 -4.57
C VAL A 76 -7.16 15.32 -5.08
N THR A 77 -7.84 14.93 -6.15
CA THR A 77 -8.99 15.68 -6.68
C THR A 77 -10.27 14.93 -6.38
N VAL A 78 -11.19 15.58 -5.67
CA VAL A 78 -12.53 15.09 -5.38
C VAL A 78 -13.53 15.92 -6.20
N LYS A 79 -14.18 15.28 -7.18
CA LYS A 79 -15.05 15.96 -8.17
C LYS A 79 -16.32 16.52 -7.53
N LYS A 80 -16.91 15.80 -6.57
CA LYS A 80 -18.18 16.16 -5.91
C LYS A 80 -18.15 15.80 -4.43
N ASN A 81 -18.90 16.54 -3.62
CA ASN A 81 -19.10 16.18 -2.23
C ASN A 81 -19.72 14.79 -2.14
N MET A 82 -19.23 13.97 -1.22
CA MET A 82 -19.75 12.64 -0.94
C MET A 82 -20.11 12.56 0.54
N ASN A 83 -21.17 11.80 0.84
CA ASN A 83 -21.41 11.35 2.19
C ASN A 83 -20.75 9.98 2.34
N LEU A 84 -19.59 9.93 3.00
CA LEU A 84 -18.87 8.69 3.25
C LEU A 84 -19.27 8.07 4.61
N MET A 85 -20.32 8.59 5.25
CA MET A 85 -20.83 8.06 6.52
C MET A 85 -21.46 6.69 6.32
N ASN A 86 -20.93 5.71 7.04
CA ASN A 86 -21.39 4.33 7.17
C ASN A 86 -21.39 3.57 5.82
N ASN A 87 -20.51 2.56 5.70
CA ASN A 87 -20.35 1.66 4.53
C ASN A 87 -19.33 2.06 3.47
N VAL A 88 -18.17 2.61 3.88
CA VAL A 88 -17.01 2.65 3.00
C VAL A 88 -16.21 1.36 3.14
N GLN A 89 -15.84 0.77 2.02
CA GLN A 89 -15.03 -0.45 1.97
C GLN A 89 -13.89 -0.27 0.99
N ALA A 90 -12.68 -0.61 1.42
CA ALA A 90 -11.57 -0.91 0.54
C ALA A 90 -11.69 -2.37 0.08
N LYS A 91 -11.96 -2.57 -1.20
CA LYS A 91 -11.99 -3.88 -1.86
C LYS A 91 -10.61 -4.18 -2.43
N LEU A 92 -9.94 -5.19 -1.89
CA LEU A 92 -8.57 -5.51 -2.23
C LEU A 92 -8.50 -6.38 -3.50
N THR A 93 -7.48 -6.11 -4.30
CA THR A 93 -6.97 -7.02 -5.34
C THR A 93 -5.53 -7.33 -5.00
N LEU A 94 -5.24 -8.59 -4.70
CA LEU A 94 -3.93 -9.04 -4.24
C LEU A 94 -3.48 -10.20 -5.11
N LYS A 95 -2.34 -10.02 -5.79
CA LYS A 95 -1.72 -11.06 -6.61
C LYS A 95 -0.26 -11.21 -6.25
N LYS A 96 0.11 -12.40 -5.79
CA LYS A 96 1.49 -12.74 -5.50
C LYS A 96 2.24 -12.99 -6.80
N ASP A 97 3.51 -12.60 -6.84
CA ASP A 97 4.45 -13.05 -7.87
C ASP A 97 4.83 -14.51 -7.63
N SER A 98 3.88 -15.41 -7.91
CA SER A 98 4.01 -16.85 -7.73
C SER A 98 2.99 -17.56 -8.59
N SER A 99 3.42 -18.53 -9.39
CA SER A 99 2.53 -19.39 -10.18
C SER A 99 1.67 -20.33 -9.32
N ILE A 100 2.06 -20.57 -8.06
CA ILE A 100 1.35 -21.46 -7.13
C ILE A 100 0.29 -20.70 -6.34
N ILE A 101 0.66 -19.56 -5.74
CA ILE A 101 -0.27 -18.78 -4.90
C ILE A 101 -1.14 -17.86 -5.76
N GLY A 102 -0.53 -17.19 -6.75
CA GLY A 102 -1.23 -16.33 -7.71
C GLY A 102 -2.10 -15.25 -7.07
N LYS A 103 -3.29 -15.06 -7.64
CA LYS A 103 -4.29 -14.07 -7.20
C LYS A 103 -5.09 -14.63 -6.02
N ILE A 104 -5.06 -13.94 -4.88
CA ILE A 104 -5.78 -14.36 -3.67
C ILE A 104 -7.00 -13.49 -3.37
N CYS A 105 -6.98 -12.23 -3.78
CA CYS A 105 -8.13 -11.33 -3.74
C CYS A 105 -8.34 -10.69 -5.11
N GLU A 106 -9.59 -10.56 -5.52
CA GLU A 106 -10.02 -9.86 -6.72
C GLU A 106 -11.21 -8.96 -6.39
N ASN A 107 -10.98 -7.65 -6.35
CA ASN A 107 -12.00 -6.64 -6.05
C ASN A 107 -12.88 -7.01 -4.83
N GLY A 108 -12.23 -7.37 -3.72
CA GLY A 108 -12.90 -7.70 -2.47
C GLY A 108 -13.42 -9.14 -2.37
N LYS A 109 -13.23 -9.97 -3.40
CA LYS A 109 -13.61 -11.39 -3.37
C LYS A 109 -12.38 -12.26 -3.26
N SER A 110 -12.41 -13.25 -2.39
CA SER A 110 -11.36 -14.26 -2.31
C SER A 110 -11.34 -15.13 -3.56
N LYS A 111 -10.14 -15.47 -3.99
CA LYS A 111 -9.83 -16.44 -5.05
C LYS A 111 -8.97 -17.60 -4.53
N ASN A 112 -8.72 -17.63 -3.23
CA ASN A 112 -7.88 -18.63 -2.59
C ASN A 112 -8.63 -19.24 -1.38
N ILE A 113 -8.66 -20.57 -1.30
CA ILE A 113 -9.38 -21.30 -0.25
C ILE A 113 -8.90 -20.98 1.18
N LEU A 114 -7.64 -20.54 1.32
CA LEU A 114 -7.04 -20.20 2.62
C LEU A 114 -7.43 -18.79 3.08
N ILE A 115 -7.95 -17.94 2.19
CA ILE A 115 -8.31 -16.55 2.49
C ILE A 115 -9.84 -16.43 2.50
N PRO A 116 -10.48 -16.17 3.65
CA PRO A 116 -11.90 -15.87 3.72
C PRO A 116 -12.26 -14.60 2.93
N ASN A 117 -13.45 -14.56 2.31
CA ASN A 117 -13.92 -13.37 1.56
C ASN A 117 -13.87 -12.08 2.38
N LYS A 118 -14.23 -12.16 3.68
CA LYS A 118 -14.21 -11.01 4.58
C LYS A 118 -12.83 -10.37 4.73
N ASP A 119 -11.76 -11.13 4.51
CA ASP A 119 -10.38 -10.68 4.67
C ASP A 119 -9.85 -10.00 3.38
N CYS A 120 -10.59 -10.09 2.27
CA CYS A 120 -10.31 -9.31 1.04
C CYS A 120 -10.97 -7.92 1.04
N THR A 121 -11.72 -7.58 2.10
CA THR A 121 -12.38 -6.28 2.26
C THR A 121 -12.00 -5.65 3.58
N ILE A 122 -11.58 -4.39 3.55
CA ILE A 122 -11.31 -3.59 4.74
C ILE A 122 -12.45 -2.58 4.87
N SER A 123 -13.14 -2.57 6.00
CA SER A 123 -14.08 -1.48 6.28
C SER A 123 -13.27 -0.23 6.59
N LEU A 124 -13.58 0.88 5.93
CA LEU A 124 -12.93 2.16 6.15
C LEU A 124 -13.86 3.09 6.93
N CYS A 125 -13.29 4.16 7.48
CA CYS A 125 -14.00 5.25 8.16
C CYS A 125 -14.69 4.84 9.47
N ASN A 126 -14.38 3.66 10.01
CA ASN A 126 -15.02 3.14 11.21
C ASN A 126 -14.20 3.39 12.48
N ASN A 127 -12.97 3.90 12.34
CA ASN A 127 -12.07 4.20 13.45
C ASN A 127 -11.25 5.46 13.16
N ALA A 128 -10.65 6.02 14.23
CA ALA A 128 -9.88 7.26 14.17
C ALA A 128 -8.64 7.20 13.27
N LEU A 129 -8.11 6.00 12.96
CA LEU A 129 -6.96 5.84 12.07
C LEU A 129 -7.34 6.03 10.60
N GLU A 130 -8.59 5.72 10.24
CA GLU A 130 -9.12 5.79 8.87
C GLU A 130 -9.92 7.08 8.61
N SER A 131 -10.46 7.70 9.66
CA SER A 131 -11.24 8.95 9.57
C SER A 131 -10.58 10.07 8.76
N PRO A 132 -9.24 10.25 8.79
CA PRO A 132 -8.61 11.27 7.98
C PRO A 132 -8.83 11.07 6.47
N LEU A 133 -8.53 9.88 5.93
CA LEU A 133 -8.72 9.59 4.51
C LEU A 133 -10.17 9.85 4.07
N CYS A 134 -11.13 9.47 4.91
CA CYS A 134 -12.55 9.68 4.62
C CYS A 134 -12.92 11.17 4.63
N THR A 135 -12.41 11.93 5.61
CA THR A 135 -12.63 13.39 5.69
C THR A 135 -12.13 14.10 4.44
N LEU A 136 -10.98 13.67 3.89
CA LEU A 136 -10.44 14.20 2.63
C LEU A 136 -11.38 13.91 1.45
N LEU A 137 -11.85 12.66 1.35
CA LEU A 137 -12.65 12.20 0.22
C LEU A 137 -14.11 12.70 0.25
N GLU A 138 -14.62 13.21 1.37
CA GLU A 138 -16.01 13.73 1.47
C GLU A 138 -16.20 15.09 0.81
N LYS A 139 -15.17 15.93 0.76
CA LYS A 139 -15.31 17.32 0.31
C LYS A 139 -14.73 17.50 -1.09
N ALA A 140 -15.53 18.03 -2.00
CA ALA A 140 -15.09 18.43 -3.33
C ALA A 140 -13.97 19.46 -3.23
N GLY A 141 -12.97 19.29 -4.09
CA GLY A 141 -11.80 20.15 -4.11
C GLY A 141 -10.59 19.42 -4.65
N THR A 142 -9.53 20.19 -4.87
CA THR A 142 -8.21 19.67 -5.21
C THR A 142 -7.31 19.96 -4.02
N TYR A 143 -6.67 18.92 -3.51
CA TYR A 143 -5.85 18.96 -2.31
C TYR A 143 -4.44 18.51 -2.66
N ASP A 144 -3.48 19.42 -2.55
CA ASP A 144 -2.07 19.04 -2.53
C ASP A 144 -1.65 18.49 -1.15
N LEU A 145 -0.42 18.00 -1.01
CA LEU A 145 0.10 17.48 0.25
C LEU A 145 -0.11 18.45 1.43
N SER A 146 0.15 19.75 1.25
CA SER A 146 0.01 20.73 2.34
C SER A 146 -1.43 20.87 2.81
N GLN A 147 -2.38 20.84 1.85
CA GLN A 147 -3.80 20.88 2.13
C GLN A 147 -4.30 19.57 2.75
N ILE A 148 -3.74 18.43 2.33
CA ILE A 148 -4.01 17.12 2.94
C ILE A 148 -3.55 17.15 4.40
N GLU A 149 -2.29 17.48 4.68
CA GLU A 149 -1.76 17.54 6.04
C GLU A 149 -2.59 18.45 6.96
N LYS A 150 -2.99 19.62 6.45
CA LYS A 150 -3.85 20.55 7.16
C LYS A 150 -5.26 20.01 7.41
N THR A 151 -5.85 19.34 6.41
CA THR A 151 -7.23 18.79 6.51
C THR A 151 -7.27 17.60 7.45
N LEU A 152 -6.23 16.78 7.43
CA LEU A 152 -6.14 15.55 8.20
C LEU A 152 -5.63 15.78 9.62
N GLY A 153 -4.99 16.92 9.91
CA GLY A 153 -4.37 17.19 11.20
C GLY A 153 -3.21 16.23 11.52
N ILE A 154 -2.64 15.58 10.49
CA ILE A 154 -1.53 14.62 10.59
C ILE A 154 -0.45 15.00 9.58
N SER A 155 0.79 14.57 9.83
CA SER A 155 1.95 14.79 8.96
C SER A 155 1.94 13.92 7.69
N GLY A 156 0.77 13.79 7.04
CA GLY A 156 0.59 12.97 5.84
C GLY A 156 0.88 11.49 6.07
N THR A 157 0.84 11.03 7.32
CA THR A 157 1.24 9.68 7.72
C THR A 157 0.01 8.81 7.99
N ILE A 158 -0.09 7.71 7.26
CA ILE A 158 -1.17 6.73 7.35
C ILE A 158 -0.62 5.48 8.03
N ALA A 159 -1.31 5.03 9.08
CA ALA A 159 -1.00 3.75 9.71
C ALA A 159 -1.47 2.61 8.84
N LEU A 160 -0.59 1.65 8.56
CA LEU A 160 -0.94 0.42 7.87
C LEU A 160 -1.40 -0.62 8.89
N PRO A 161 -2.56 -1.26 8.69
CA PRO A 161 -3.12 -2.18 9.66
C PRO A 161 -2.31 -3.48 9.75
N ALA A 162 -2.42 -4.17 10.88
CA ALA A 162 -2.01 -5.57 10.96
C ALA A 162 -2.93 -6.43 10.08
N LEU A 163 -2.38 -7.47 9.46
CA LEU A 163 -3.16 -8.38 8.63
C LEU A 163 -3.95 -9.39 9.47
N PRO A 164 -5.12 -9.85 8.96
CA PRO A 164 -5.80 -11.01 9.52
C PRO A 164 -4.89 -12.24 9.53
N GLY A 165 -5.04 -13.10 10.54
CA GLY A 165 -4.22 -14.31 10.68
C GLY A 165 -4.29 -15.30 9.52
N SER A 166 -5.28 -15.18 8.63
CA SER A 166 -5.38 -15.94 7.37
C SER A 166 -4.25 -15.62 6.39
N PHE A 167 -3.62 -14.44 6.47
CA PHE A 167 -2.49 -14.06 5.63
C PHE A 167 -1.14 -14.50 6.19
N LYS A 168 -1.10 -14.99 7.44
CA LYS A 168 0.14 -15.39 8.12
C LYS A 168 0.85 -16.49 7.32
N GLY A 169 2.13 -16.26 7.04
CA GLY A 169 2.95 -17.17 6.23
C GLY A 169 2.69 -17.12 4.72
N ILE A 170 1.62 -16.45 4.27
CA ILE A 170 1.34 -16.21 2.86
C ILE A 170 1.89 -14.85 2.44
N ILE A 171 1.75 -13.82 3.29
CA ILE A 171 2.06 -12.43 2.95
C ILE A 171 3.53 -12.21 2.55
N LYS A 172 4.49 -12.96 3.07
CA LYS A 172 5.90 -12.75 2.74
C LYS A 172 6.17 -12.95 1.25
N GLY A 173 6.59 -11.91 0.54
CA GLY A 173 6.97 -11.99 -0.89
C GLY A 173 6.62 -10.76 -1.70
N LYS A 174 6.71 -10.85 -3.03
CA LYS A 174 6.37 -9.78 -3.98
C LYS A 174 4.89 -9.82 -4.35
N TRP A 175 4.23 -8.65 -4.34
CA TRP A 175 2.79 -8.50 -4.56
C TRP A 175 2.44 -7.34 -5.48
N GLU A 176 1.44 -7.57 -6.31
CA GLU A 176 0.67 -6.53 -6.97
C GLU A 176 -0.54 -6.23 -6.09
N ILE A 177 -0.68 -4.96 -5.66
CA ILE A 177 -1.75 -4.52 -4.75
C ILE A 177 -2.62 -3.47 -5.46
N GLY A 178 -3.91 -3.75 -5.50
CA GLY A 178 -4.94 -2.82 -5.94
C GLY A 178 -6.00 -2.62 -4.86
N VAL A 179 -6.51 -1.39 -4.73
CA VAL A 179 -7.55 -1.04 -3.76
C VAL A 179 -8.63 -0.25 -4.47
N ASN A 180 -9.83 -0.82 -4.52
CA ASN A 180 -11.02 -0.14 -4.99
C ASN A 180 -11.81 0.36 -3.77
N ILE A 181 -11.89 1.67 -3.59
CA ILE A 181 -12.67 2.29 -2.51
C ILE A 181 -14.11 2.40 -2.99
N VAL A 182 -15.02 1.79 -2.24
CA VAL A 182 -16.44 1.72 -2.54
C VAL A 182 -17.22 2.37 -1.41
N SER A 183 -18.11 3.31 -1.74
CA SER A 183 -19.07 3.90 -0.81
C SER A 183 -20.49 3.61 -1.31
N ASN A 184 -21.35 3.09 -0.44
CA ASN A 184 -22.74 2.76 -0.78
C ASN A 184 -22.87 1.89 -2.05
N GLY A 185 -21.93 0.96 -2.24
CA GLY A 185 -21.88 0.07 -3.41
C GLY A 185 -21.29 0.68 -4.69
N VAL A 186 -20.96 1.97 -4.70
CA VAL A 186 -20.40 2.69 -5.85
C VAL A 186 -18.89 2.89 -5.66
N SER A 187 -18.10 2.58 -6.69
CA SER A 187 -16.66 2.89 -6.70
C SER A 187 -16.44 4.39 -6.69
N VAL A 188 -15.66 4.86 -5.72
CA VAL A 188 -15.32 6.28 -5.56
C VAL A 188 -13.85 6.57 -5.84
N ALA A 189 -12.98 5.56 -5.73
CA ALA A 189 -11.58 5.60 -6.15
C ALA A 189 -11.09 4.19 -6.49
N ASN A 190 -10.06 4.10 -7.33
CA ASN A 190 -9.38 2.83 -7.60
C ASN A 190 -7.89 3.09 -7.76
N ILE A 191 -7.09 2.53 -6.86
CA ILE A 191 -5.66 2.82 -6.78
C ILE A 191 -4.84 1.54 -6.91
N LYS A 192 -3.63 1.69 -7.44
CA LYS A 192 -2.59 0.65 -7.45
C LYS A 192 -1.38 1.11 -6.66
N LEU A 193 -0.80 0.18 -5.89
CA LEU A 193 0.42 0.36 -5.12
C LEU A 193 1.29 -0.91 -5.26
N PRO A 194 2.59 -0.80 -5.61
CA PRO A 194 3.24 0.37 -6.17
C PRO A 194 2.81 0.55 -7.64
N SER A 195 2.97 1.75 -8.19
CA SER A 195 2.77 2.00 -9.62
C SER A 195 4.06 2.22 -10.40
N ASN A 196 5.16 2.56 -9.73
CA ASN A 196 6.51 2.66 -10.31
C ASN A 196 7.14 1.30 -10.61
N GLU A 197 6.62 0.23 -9.98
CA GLU A 197 7.05 -1.14 -10.19
C GLU A 197 5.83 -2.05 -10.38
N GLN A 198 6.06 -3.26 -10.89
CA GLN A 198 4.97 -4.23 -11.01
C GLN A 198 4.57 -4.81 -9.64
N PHE A 199 5.54 -4.97 -8.74
CA PHE A 199 5.35 -5.62 -7.45
C PHE A 199 6.03 -4.84 -6.33
N ILE A 200 5.50 -4.92 -5.11
CA ILE A 200 6.16 -4.50 -3.88
C ILE A 200 6.45 -5.72 -3.01
N TYR A 201 7.59 -5.74 -2.32
CA TYR A 201 7.80 -6.75 -1.29
C TYR A 201 6.90 -6.43 -0.08
N ALA A 202 6.24 -7.42 0.49
CA ALA A 202 5.45 -7.25 1.71
C ALA A 202 5.80 -8.32 2.73
N GLU A 203 5.76 -7.95 4.01
CA GLU A 203 5.93 -8.84 5.14
C GLU A 203 5.24 -8.32 6.41
N GLU A 204 5.14 -9.19 7.41
CA GLU A 204 4.62 -8.91 8.76
C GLU A 204 5.76 -8.55 9.74
#